data_AF-A0A2G8SNX0-F1
#
_entry.id   AF-A0A2G8SNX0-F1
#
_cell.length_a   1.000
_cell.length_b   1.000
_cell.length_c   1.000
_cell.angle_alpha   90.00
_cell.angle_beta   90.00
_cell.angle_gamma   90.00
#
_symmetry.space_group_name_H-M   'P 1'
#
loop_
_entity.id
_entity.type
_entity.pdbx_description
1 polymer ?
#
loop_
_entity_poly.entity_id
_entity_poly.type
_entity_poly.pdbx_seq_one_letter_code
_entity_poly.pdbx_strand_id
1 'polypeptide(L)'
;MAGSLPSWWRPATTRLSASRPVRLFGDEEQYLSSDEEDDGPDEDADFQWWDGPGELEYDIDLESNSELFSGSTGPGADSGLAAGADSSIAWEHDREDVAMEVGETDRGEMHPHACPTCGQAYNSGPRSSLPREARRTLADSVLRVIDVIAEESLTVGRFLAALCWGDPDCVANGKIRNVRSAFMRCPELPKLLLTWWKPPRSPNSHKSRPQGARNVMEAFAKHVIEDLAHEELGKIDPLLRASGDDLSKDDLTKLNLDNLESDMRMRAPTLWSLLENLCKPLQQSKVKAIASKRVLSIISMLSYTRSHFCNRIQRLLGIYFKFKGLTAKGCDTLHALGISMSAKWITNSVETISSEAMKEVQELIHTHASFLSYDNVYMTFRIFSQRLEKNGHQTAGTAATVYVKKDAPLLDATINRNLQHLRRAGMEDTITSLDVVELAEKSAVEHSGGCPLWGAHYTQCAHILTWLVRGRGLYIE
;
A
#
# COMPACT_ATOMS: atom_id res chain seq x y z
N MET A 1 14.95 29.27 46.47
CA MET A 1 16.08 28.51 45.90
C MET A 1 15.54 27.67 44.76
N ALA A 2 15.62 28.19 43.53
CA ALA A 2 15.11 27.52 42.33
C ALA A 2 16.22 26.60 41.78
N GLY A 3 16.01 25.28 41.93
CA GLY A 3 16.93 24.26 41.43
C GLY A 3 16.78 24.07 39.93
N SER A 4 17.92 24.08 39.23
CA SER A 4 18.08 23.82 37.80
C SER A 4 17.70 22.40 37.41
N LEU A 5 16.95 22.25 36.31
CA LEU A 5 16.65 20.96 35.68
C LEU A 5 17.86 20.38 34.91
N PRO A 6 17.94 19.04 34.71
CA PRO A 6 19.06 18.34 34.06
C PRO A 6 19.23 18.67 32.56
N SER A 7 20.48 18.67 32.11
CA SER A 7 20.94 19.14 30.79
C SER A 7 20.60 18.27 29.57
N TRP A 8 19.87 17.18 29.71
CA TRP A 8 19.46 16.29 28.60
C TRP A 8 18.04 16.56 28.09
N TRP A 9 17.40 17.64 28.58
CA TRP A 9 16.03 18.06 28.23
C TRP A 9 15.97 19.35 27.38
N ARG A 10 17.05 19.70 26.65
CA ARG A 10 17.02 20.84 25.72
C ARG A 10 16.64 20.36 24.32
N PRO A 11 15.55 20.87 23.71
CA PRO A 11 15.33 20.70 22.28
C PRO A 11 16.47 21.37 21.51
N ALA A 12 16.99 20.70 20.49
CA ALA A 12 17.96 21.27 19.57
C ALA A 12 17.37 22.53 18.92
N THR A 13 17.86 23.70 19.33
CA THR A 13 17.58 24.96 18.66
C THR A 13 18.65 25.15 17.57
N THR A 14 18.34 24.67 16.37
CA THR A 14 19.13 24.96 15.18
C THR A 14 18.94 26.44 14.84
N ARG A 15 19.98 27.25 15.06
CA ARG A 15 20.09 28.60 14.50
C ARG A 15 20.13 28.50 12.98
N LEU A 16 19.01 28.82 12.32
CA LEU A 16 18.98 29.11 10.89
C LEU A 16 19.45 30.55 10.67
N SER A 17 20.57 30.68 9.97
CA SER A 17 21.02 31.92 9.33
C SER A 17 20.04 32.28 8.22
N ALA A 18 19.58 33.53 8.24
CA ALA A 18 18.67 34.12 7.28
C ALA A 18 19.22 34.09 5.84
N SER A 19 18.39 33.65 4.89
CA SER A 19 18.04 34.39 3.66
C SER A 19 17.30 33.50 2.64
N ARG A 20 15.97 33.55 2.64
CA ARG A 20 15.07 33.61 1.45
C ARG A 20 13.60 33.51 1.89
N PRO A 21 12.68 34.25 1.26
CA PRO A 21 11.33 34.43 1.78
C PRO A 21 10.44 33.23 1.48
N VAL A 22 9.77 32.74 2.52
CA VAL A 22 8.64 31.82 2.43
C VAL A 22 7.41 32.64 2.02
N ARG A 23 6.81 32.30 0.87
CA ARG A 23 5.47 32.79 0.50
C ARG A 23 4.45 32.11 1.41
N LEU A 24 3.84 32.90 2.28
CA LEU A 24 2.58 32.57 2.94
C LEU A 24 1.48 32.66 1.87
N PHE A 25 0.84 31.54 1.54
CA PHE A 25 -0.46 31.56 0.88
C PHE A 25 -1.52 31.61 1.99
N GLY A 26 -1.95 32.81 2.30
CA GLY A 26 -3.19 33.09 3.02
C GLY A 26 -4.07 33.93 2.10
N ASP A 27 -5.30 33.46 1.92
CA ASP A 27 -6.52 34.20 1.67
C ASP A 27 -6.52 35.21 0.51
N GLU A 28 -6.93 34.73 -0.68
CA GLU A 28 -7.61 35.56 -1.68
C GLU A 28 -8.72 34.72 -2.35
N GLU A 29 -9.83 34.61 -1.62
CA GLU A 29 -11.15 34.48 -2.23
C GLU A 29 -11.47 35.81 -2.94
N GLN A 30 -11.24 35.86 -4.25
CA GLN A 30 -11.97 36.76 -5.15
C GLN A 30 -12.32 35.97 -6.41
N TYR A 31 -13.33 35.12 -6.28
CA TYR A 31 -14.12 34.72 -7.45
C TYR A 31 -14.99 35.91 -7.81
N LEU A 32 -14.66 36.56 -8.93
CA LEU A 32 -15.55 37.49 -9.59
C LEU A 32 -16.82 36.75 -9.97
N SER A 33 -17.89 37.12 -9.28
CA SER A 33 -19.28 37.04 -9.74
C SER A 33 -19.40 37.70 -11.12
N SER A 34 -19.65 36.90 -12.14
CA SER A 34 -20.50 37.31 -13.24
C SER A 34 -21.74 36.44 -13.14
N ASP A 35 -22.80 37.08 -12.64
CA ASP A 35 -24.15 36.58 -12.54
C ASP A 35 -24.64 36.11 -13.91
N GLU A 36 -24.97 34.82 -14.02
CA GLU A 36 -26.15 34.38 -14.78
C GLU A 36 -26.85 33.35 -13.89
N GLU A 37 -27.90 33.82 -13.23
CA GLU A 37 -28.89 33.03 -12.49
C GLU A 37 -29.57 32.06 -13.47
N ASP A 38 -29.43 30.77 -13.24
CA ASP A 38 -30.35 29.75 -13.77
C ASP A 38 -30.71 28.80 -12.63
N ASP A 39 -31.69 29.24 -11.83
CA ASP A 39 -32.35 28.45 -10.78
C ASP A 39 -33.22 27.36 -11.43
N GLY A 40 -32.61 26.22 -11.71
CA GLY A 40 -33.32 24.96 -11.97
C GLY A 40 -33.42 24.12 -10.69
N PRO A 41 -34.60 23.55 -10.34
CA PRO A 41 -34.77 22.84 -9.08
C PRO A 41 -33.96 21.53 -9.04
N ASP A 42 -33.21 21.37 -7.95
CA ASP A 42 -32.58 20.11 -7.56
C ASP A 42 -33.65 19.05 -7.29
N GLU A 43 -33.85 18.15 -8.24
CA GLU A 43 -34.46 16.84 -7.97
C GLU A 43 -33.37 15.77 -7.94
N ASP A 44 -33.12 15.27 -6.74
CA ASP A 44 -32.36 14.06 -6.46
C ASP A 44 -32.91 12.88 -7.28
N ALA A 45 -32.11 12.39 -8.22
CA ALA A 45 -32.38 11.14 -8.92
C ALA A 45 -31.34 10.09 -8.52
N ASP A 46 -31.86 9.04 -7.88
CA ASP A 46 -31.27 7.76 -7.51
C ASP A 46 -29.95 7.38 -8.21
N PHE A 47 -28.89 7.33 -7.39
CA PHE A 47 -27.60 6.75 -7.73
C PHE A 47 -27.71 5.20 -7.76
N GLN A 48 -28.13 4.64 -8.89
CA GLN A 48 -28.00 3.20 -9.16
C GLN A 48 -26.59 2.90 -9.68
N TRP A 49 -25.88 2.00 -8.98
CA TRP A 49 -24.66 1.38 -9.50
C TRP A 49 -24.99 0.58 -10.76
N TRP A 50 -24.16 0.74 -11.79
CA TRP A 50 -24.32 0.13 -13.10
C TRP A 50 -23.95 -1.36 -13.10
N ASP A 51 -24.87 -2.21 -13.54
CA ASP A 51 -24.61 -3.54 -14.09
C ASP A 51 -24.03 -3.42 -15.51
N GLY A 52 -22.79 -3.88 -15.67
CA GLY A 52 -22.07 -3.90 -16.96
C GLY A 52 -22.77 -4.71 -18.05
N PRO A 53 -22.67 -4.32 -19.34
CA PRO A 53 -23.04 -5.23 -20.42
C PRO A 53 -22.01 -6.36 -20.49
N GLY A 54 -22.51 -7.60 -20.62
CA GLY A 54 -21.70 -8.80 -20.71
C GLY A 54 -20.68 -8.73 -21.85
N GLU A 55 -19.40 -8.68 -21.48
CA GLU A 55 -18.29 -9.04 -22.33
C GLU A 55 -17.78 -10.41 -21.88
N LEU A 56 -17.78 -11.35 -22.82
CA LEU A 56 -16.97 -12.57 -22.91
C LEU A 56 -16.37 -13.08 -21.58
N GLU A 57 -17.03 -14.09 -21.01
CA GLU A 57 -16.48 -14.99 -20.00
C GLU A 57 -15.09 -15.47 -20.42
N TYR A 58 -14.06 -14.92 -19.78
CA TYR A 58 -12.92 -15.73 -19.42
C TYR A 58 -13.32 -16.43 -18.12
N ASP A 59 -13.57 -17.73 -18.19
CA ASP A 59 -13.71 -18.60 -17.03
C ASP A 59 -12.42 -18.53 -16.21
N ILE A 60 -12.44 -17.67 -15.20
CA ILE A 60 -11.57 -17.80 -14.04
C ILE A 60 -12.40 -18.61 -13.06
N ASP A 61 -12.15 -19.93 -13.02
CA ASP A 61 -12.72 -20.85 -12.03
C ASP A 61 -12.33 -20.40 -10.60
N LEU A 62 -13.14 -19.49 -10.06
CA LEU A 62 -13.24 -19.22 -8.64
C LEU A 62 -14.39 -20.07 -8.12
N GLU A 63 -14.08 -21.29 -7.70
CA GLU A 63 -15.01 -22.15 -6.94
C GLU A 63 -15.43 -21.43 -5.64
N SER A 64 -16.55 -20.73 -5.70
CA SER A 64 -17.26 -20.21 -4.53
C SER A 64 -18.31 -21.23 -4.09
N ASN A 65 -18.03 -21.96 -3.01
CA ASN A 65 -19.04 -22.71 -2.27
C ASN A 65 -19.93 -21.73 -1.49
N SER A 66 -21.13 -21.47 -2.00
CA SER A 66 -22.23 -20.86 -1.25
C SER A 66 -23.39 -21.84 -1.15
N GLU A 67 -23.50 -22.52 -0.01
CA GLU A 67 -24.74 -23.23 0.33
C GLU A 67 -25.80 -22.24 0.81
N LEU A 68 -26.93 -22.25 0.10
CA LEU A 68 -28.16 -21.53 0.43
C LEU A 68 -28.77 -22.07 1.73
N PHE A 69 -29.07 -21.17 2.68
CA PHE A 69 -30.11 -21.39 3.68
C PHE A 69 -31.35 -20.59 3.30
N SER A 70 -32.40 -21.30 2.89
CA SER A 70 -33.74 -20.77 2.66
C SER A 70 -34.50 -20.64 3.98
N GLY A 71 -35.05 -19.46 4.27
CA GLY A 71 -35.86 -19.18 5.46
C GLY A 71 -37.08 -18.32 5.18
N SER A 72 -38.16 -18.96 4.71
CA SER A 72 -39.58 -18.74 5.03
C SER A 72 -40.03 -17.36 5.56
N THR A 73 -40.78 -16.63 4.74
CA THR A 73 -41.66 -15.51 5.09
C THR A 73 -42.94 -15.96 5.82
N GLY A 74 -43.33 -15.24 6.87
CA GLY A 74 -44.67 -15.30 7.49
C GLY A 74 -45.08 -13.92 8.03
N PRO A 75 -46.36 -13.52 7.92
CA PRO A 75 -46.79 -12.12 8.03
C PRO A 75 -47.17 -11.71 9.46
N GLY A 76 -47.10 -10.39 9.71
CA GLY A 76 -47.19 -9.76 11.02
C GLY A 76 -48.59 -9.50 11.60
N ALA A 77 -48.57 -8.99 12.83
CA ALA A 77 -49.66 -8.29 13.50
C ALA A 77 -49.11 -7.40 14.64
N ASP A 78 -49.42 -6.11 14.53
CA ASP A 78 -49.80 -5.10 15.54
C ASP A 78 -49.17 -4.91 16.93
N SER A 79 -49.06 -3.60 17.25
CA SER A 79 -49.00 -2.90 18.55
C SER A 79 -47.68 -3.02 19.34
N GLY A 80 -47.13 -2.01 20.01
CA GLY A 80 -47.51 -0.65 20.39
C GLY A 80 -46.70 -0.26 21.65
N LEU A 81 -46.35 1.02 21.79
CA LEU A 81 -45.91 1.71 23.04
C LEU A 81 -44.51 1.45 23.66
N ALA A 82 -43.71 2.52 23.57
CA ALA A 82 -43.05 3.26 24.67
C ALA A 82 -41.82 2.71 25.44
N ALA A 83 -40.96 3.69 25.76
CA ALA A 83 -39.93 3.78 26.80
C ALA A 83 -38.51 3.30 26.44
N GLY A 84 -37.55 4.20 26.70
CA GLY A 84 -36.15 4.09 26.31
C GLY A 84 -35.36 3.02 27.04
N ALA A 85 -34.24 2.64 26.42
CA ALA A 85 -33.21 1.84 27.04
C ALA A 85 -31.83 2.23 26.52
N ASP A 86 -30.99 2.50 27.50
CA ASP A 86 -29.54 2.61 27.53
C ASP A 86 -28.84 1.49 26.73
N SER A 87 -28.04 1.84 25.72
CA SER A 87 -27.33 0.87 24.88
C SER A 87 -25.99 0.48 25.49
N SER A 88 -26.04 -0.37 26.51
CA SER A 88 -24.90 -1.19 26.92
C SER A 88 -24.71 -2.31 25.89
N ILE A 89 -23.81 -2.12 24.92
CA ILE A 89 -23.35 -3.17 24.01
C ILE A 89 -22.56 -4.20 24.83
N ALA A 90 -23.24 -5.29 25.20
CA ALA A 90 -22.65 -6.47 25.82
C ALA A 90 -21.83 -7.21 24.77
N TRP A 91 -20.50 -7.08 24.84
CA TRP A 91 -19.58 -7.95 24.13
C TRP A 91 -19.52 -9.30 24.86
N GLU A 92 -20.43 -10.21 24.52
CA GLU A 92 -20.25 -11.64 24.77
C GLU A 92 -19.17 -12.14 23.81
N HIS A 93 -17.92 -12.14 24.29
CA HIS A 93 -16.86 -12.88 23.65
C HIS A 93 -17.00 -14.36 23.99
N ASP A 94 -17.38 -15.14 22.98
CA ASP A 94 -17.18 -16.58 22.97
C ASP A 94 -15.73 -16.90 23.33
N ARG A 95 -15.59 -17.69 24.40
CA ARG A 95 -14.35 -18.31 24.84
C ARG A 95 -14.02 -19.43 23.86
N GLU A 96 -13.16 -19.14 22.89
CA GLU A 96 -12.25 -20.17 22.41
C GLU A 96 -11.03 -20.18 23.34
N ASP A 97 -11.00 -21.18 24.21
CA ASP A 97 -9.80 -21.55 24.96
C ASP A 97 -8.72 -21.94 23.95
N VAL A 98 -7.82 -21.00 23.64
CA VAL A 98 -6.55 -21.30 22.96
C VAL A 98 -5.70 -22.12 23.92
N ALA A 99 -5.96 -23.43 23.93
CA ALA A 99 -5.02 -24.41 24.43
C ALA A 99 -3.76 -24.29 23.57
N MET A 100 -2.69 -23.69 24.13
CA MET A 100 -1.37 -23.85 23.56
C MET A 100 -1.00 -25.33 23.67
N GLU A 101 -1.15 -26.08 22.57
CA GLU A 101 -0.56 -27.40 22.41
C GLU A 101 0.97 -27.27 22.56
N VAL A 102 1.45 -27.57 23.76
CA VAL A 102 2.87 -27.78 24.03
C VAL A 102 3.18 -29.16 23.48
N GLY A 103 3.88 -29.21 22.34
CA GLY A 103 4.35 -30.47 21.75
C GLY A 103 5.10 -31.31 22.77
N GLU A 104 4.71 -32.59 22.87
CA GLU A 104 5.37 -33.61 23.68
C GLU A 104 6.83 -33.77 23.22
N THR A 105 7.75 -33.11 23.91
CA THR A 105 9.17 -33.47 23.90
C THR A 105 9.43 -34.52 24.96
N ASP A 106 9.75 -35.70 24.47
CA ASP A 106 10.60 -36.78 25.00
C ASP A 106 11.01 -36.69 26.49
N ARG A 107 10.67 -37.73 27.25
CA ARG A 107 10.96 -37.88 28.69
C ARG A 107 12.44 -38.21 28.91
N GLY A 108 13.29 -37.19 28.81
CA GLY A 108 14.64 -37.19 29.35
C GLY A 108 14.64 -36.93 30.86
N GLU A 109 15.52 -37.63 31.58
CA GLU A 109 15.69 -37.65 33.04
C GLU A 109 15.59 -36.27 33.71
N MET A 110 14.72 -36.15 34.73
CA MET A 110 14.56 -34.97 35.59
C MET A 110 15.84 -34.74 36.43
N HIS A 111 16.76 -33.93 35.92
CA HIS A 111 17.80 -33.31 36.74
C HIS A 111 17.18 -32.28 37.72
N PRO A 112 17.74 -32.14 38.94
CA PRO A 112 17.22 -31.23 39.95
C PRO A 112 17.24 -29.77 39.46
N HIS A 113 16.08 -29.12 39.57
CA HIS A 113 15.82 -27.75 39.15
C HIS A 113 16.77 -26.73 39.79
N ALA A 114 17.83 -26.36 39.05
CA ALA A 114 18.47 -25.07 39.24
C ALA A 114 17.47 -23.96 38.87
N CYS A 115 17.48 -22.85 39.61
CA CYS A 115 16.72 -21.65 39.24
C CYS A 115 17.15 -21.24 37.81
N PRO A 116 16.27 -21.31 36.80
CA PRO A 116 16.67 -21.10 35.40
C PRO A 116 17.26 -19.71 35.13
N THR A 117 16.94 -18.73 35.99
CA THR A 117 17.19 -17.30 35.74
C THR A 117 18.48 -16.75 36.37
N CYS A 118 19.09 -17.43 37.34
CA CYS A 118 20.34 -16.92 37.95
C CYS A 118 21.55 -17.86 37.80
N GLY A 119 21.38 -19.09 37.32
CA GLY A 119 22.47 -20.06 37.15
C GLY A 119 23.18 -20.44 38.45
N GLN A 120 22.80 -19.86 39.59
CA GLN A 120 23.28 -20.29 40.88
C GLN A 120 22.52 -21.56 41.24
N ALA A 121 23.23 -22.68 41.16
CA ALA A 121 22.87 -23.84 41.96
C ALA A 121 22.68 -23.32 43.39
N TYR A 122 21.47 -23.46 43.93
CA TYR A 122 21.30 -23.35 45.37
C TYR A 122 22.29 -24.36 45.94
N ASN A 123 23.38 -23.87 46.53
CA ASN A 123 24.29 -24.69 47.31
C ASN A 123 23.44 -25.21 48.46
N SER A 124 22.78 -26.34 48.23
CA SER A 124 22.18 -27.17 49.26
C SER A 124 23.33 -27.83 49.98
N GLY A 125 24.10 -27.00 50.70
CA GLY A 125 25.03 -27.49 51.71
C GLY A 125 24.28 -28.45 52.62
N PRO A 126 24.96 -29.48 53.14
CA PRO A 126 24.34 -30.56 53.91
C PRO A 126 23.48 -29.94 55.01
N ARG A 127 22.16 -30.12 54.85
CA ARG A 127 21.15 -29.62 55.79
C ARG A 127 21.41 -30.25 57.14
N SER A 128 22.04 -29.48 58.03
CA SER A 128 21.95 -29.71 59.46
C SER A 128 20.47 -29.82 59.81
N SER A 129 20.08 -30.93 60.42
CA SER A 129 18.74 -31.25 60.87
C SER A 129 18.27 -30.28 61.95
N LEU A 130 17.92 -29.07 61.54
CA LEU A 130 17.22 -28.10 62.40
C LEU A 130 15.73 -28.45 62.43
N PRO A 131 15.02 -28.09 63.52
CA PRO A 131 13.61 -28.41 63.72
C PRO A 131 12.77 -27.96 62.53
N ARG A 132 11.77 -28.76 62.18
CA ARG A 132 10.83 -28.55 61.07
C ARG A 132 9.98 -27.30 61.32
N GLU A 133 10.57 -26.12 61.15
CA GLU A 133 9.86 -24.84 61.16
C GLU A 133 8.68 -24.96 60.19
N ALA A 134 7.49 -24.61 60.68
CA ALA A 134 6.27 -24.61 59.90
C ALA A 134 6.54 -23.92 58.55
N ARG A 135 6.27 -24.63 57.44
CA ARG A 135 6.47 -24.08 56.10
C ARG A 135 5.65 -22.80 55.99
N ARG A 136 6.35 -21.66 56.02
CA ARG A 136 5.73 -20.35 55.80
C ARG A 136 5.03 -20.38 54.45
N THR A 137 3.82 -19.84 54.40
CA THR A 137 3.11 -19.70 53.14
C THR A 137 3.76 -18.60 52.29
N LEU A 138 3.49 -18.59 50.99
CA LEU A 138 3.92 -17.49 50.13
C LEU A 138 3.32 -16.15 50.62
N ALA A 139 2.09 -16.17 51.11
CA ALA A 139 1.41 -15.00 51.67
C ALA A 139 2.18 -14.43 52.87
N ASP A 140 2.62 -15.27 53.81
CA ASP A 140 3.41 -14.83 54.98
C ASP A 140 4.74 -14.18 54.54
N SER A 141 5.35 -14.71 53.48
CA SER A 141 6.59 -14.16 52.93
C SER A 141 6.37 -12.80 52.28
N VAL A 142 5.26 -12.62 51.55
CA VAL A 142 4.90 -11.34 50.92
C VAL A 142 4.53 -10.30 51.97
N LEU A 143 3.76 -10.67 53.00
CA LEU A 143 3.40 -9.76 54.10
C LEU A 143 4.66 -9.23 54.81
N ARG A 144 5.61 -10.11 55.13
CA ARG A 144 6.88 -9.69 55.72
C ARG A 144 7.65 -8.70 54.85
N VAL A 145 7.66 -8.88 53.53
CA VAL A 145 8.32 -7.94 52.61
C VAL A 145 7.61 -6.59 52.61
N ILE A 146 6.27 -6.57 52.68
CA ILE A 146 5.48 -5.34 52.77
C ILE A 146 5.77 -4.62 54.08
N ASP A 147 5.84 -5.34 55.21
CA ASP A 147 6.15 -4.77 56.52
C ASP A 147 7.53 -4.11 56.53
N VAL A 148 8.54 -4.78 55.97
CA VAL A 148 9.90 -4.22 55.83
C VAL A 148 9.91 -2.97 54.94
N ILE A 149 9.17 -2.97 53.82
CA ILE A 149 9.05 -1.78 52.97
C ILE A 149 8.42 -0.61 53.75
N ALA A 150 7.43 -0.89 54.59
CA ALA A 150 6.75 0.12 55.41
C ALA A 150 7.64 0.63 56.56
N GLU A 151 8.42 -0.24 57.22
CA GLU A 151 9.40 0.14 58.25
C GLU A 151 10.45 1.12 57.71
N GLU A 152 10.88 0.95 56.45
CA GLU A 152 11.78 1.85 55.74
C GLU A 152 11.10 3.12 55.20
N SER A 153 9.84 3.37 55.59
CA SER A 153 9.04 4.54 55.12
C SER A 153 8.88 4.61 53.60
N LEU A 154 8.90 3.48 52.91
CA LEU A 154 8.66 3.37 51.48
C LEU A 154 7.25 2.85 51.19
N THR A 155 6.68 3.27 50.06
CA THR A 155 5.51 2.59 49.49
C THR A 155 5.99 1.55 48.48
N VAL A 156 5.18 0.53 48.17
CA VAL A 156 5.52 -0.44 47.11
C VAL A 156 5.84 0.26 45.79
N GLY A 157 5.10 1.32 45.45
CA GLY A 157 5.36 2.14 44.25
C GLY A 157 6.71 2.86 44.30
N ARG A 158 7.07 3.50 45.43
CA ARG A 158 8.38 4.16 45.60
C ARG A 158 9.52 3.17 45.60
N PHE A 159 9.34 2.01 46.24
CA PHE A 159 10.30 0.92 46.22
C PHE A 159 10.56 0.42 44.79
N LEU A 160 9.50 0.14 44.01
CA LEU A 160 9.64 -0.29 42.62
C LEU A 160 10.27 0.81 41.74
N ALA A 161 9.91 2.08 41.96
CA ALA A 161 10.53 3.20 41.25
C ALA A 161 12.04 3.29 41.53
N ALA A 162 12.45 3.19 42.81
CA ALA A 162 13.86 3.21 43.22
C ALA A 162 14.62 1.97 42.73
N LEU A 163 14.04 0.77 42.86
CA LEU A 163 14.60 -0.49 42.35
C LEU A 163 14.85 -0.44 40.84
N CYS A 164 13.99 0.25 40.10
CA CYS A 164 14.12 0.49 38.66
C CYS A 164 15.13 1.61 38.38
N TRP A 165 14.70 2.76 37.84
CA TRP A 165 15.59 3.86 37.42
C TRP A 165 15.19 5.21 38.05
N GLY A 166 14.40 5.20 39.11
CA GLY A 166 13.89 6.42 39.76
C GLY A 166 14.87 7.09 40.72
N ASP A 167 15.97 6.42 41.09
CA ASP A 167 16.96 6.93 42.05
C ASP A 167 18.41 6.66 41.57
N PRO A 168 19.27 7.69 41.49
CA PRO A 168 20.62 7.56 40.92
C PRO A 168 21.55 6.68 41.78
N ASP A 169 21.39 6.69 43.10
CA ASP A 169 22.22 5.90 44.01
C ASP A 169 21.88 4.41 43.89
N CYS A 170 20.59 4.09 43.75
CA CYS A 170 20.11 2.74 43.44
C CYS A 170 20.61 2.25 42.07
N VAL A 171 20.72 3.15 41.08
CA VAL A 171 21.26 2.82 39.75
C VAL A 171 22.76 2.52 39.80
N ALA A 172 23.52 3.25 40.62
CA ALA A 172 24.96 3.05 40.82
C ALA A 172 25.28 1.77 41.62
N ASN A 173 24.36 1.33 42.49
CA ASN A 173 24.57 0.15 43.33
C ASN A 173 24.56 -1.17 42.53
N GLY A 174 25.70 -1.86 42.51
CA GLY A 174 25.87 -3.11 41.75
C GLY A 174 24.92 -4.24 42.17
N LYS A 175 24.56 -4.34 43.45
CA LYS A 175 23.63 -5.38 43.95
C LYS A 175 22.20 -5.11 43.46
N ILE A 176 21.74 -3.87 43.57
CA ILE A 176 20.41 -3.45 43.09
C ILE A 176 20.33 -3.62 41.57
N ARG A 177 21.37 -3.21 40.84
CA ARG A 177 21.46 -3.43 39.39
C ARG A 177 21.29 -4.91 39.02
N ASN A 178 21.93 -5.83 39.73
CA ASN A 178 21.81 -7.27 39.46
C ASN A 178 20.40 -7.79 39.72
N VAL A 179 19.77 -7.38 40.84
CA VAL A 179 18.38 -7.75 41.15
C VAL A 179 17.42 -7.18 40.10
N ARG A 180 17.59 -5.91 39.71
CA ARG A 180 16.83 -5.27 38.63
C ARG A 180 16.99 -6.02 37.31
N SER A 181 18.21 -6.36 36.91
CA SER A 181 18.46 -7.13 35.68
C SER A 181 17.84 -8.52 35.72
N ALA A 182 17.86 -9.20 36.88
CA ALA A 182 17.17 -10.48 37.05
C ALA A 182 15.65 -10.33 36.96
N PHE A 183 15.09 -9.28 37.58
CA PHE A 183 13.66 -8.97 37.51
C PHE A 183 13.19 -8.63 36.08
N MET A 184 13.97 -7.85 35.31
CA MET A 184 13.61 -7.50 33.93
C MET A 184 13.70 -8.68 32.94
N ARG A 185 14.42 -9.75 33.30
CA ARG A 185 14.51 -11.00 32.54
C ARG A 185 13.60 -12.10 33.09
N CYS A 186 12.78 -11.78 34.08
CA CYS A 186 11.89 -12.71 34.73
C CYS A 186 10.78 -13.12 33.74
N PRO A 187 10.61 -14.41 33.41
CA PRO A 187 9.59 -14.86 32.46
C PRO A 187 8.16 -14.61 32.96
N GLU A 188 7.98 -14.41 34.27
CA GLU A 188 6.70 -14.04 34.86
C GLU A 188 6.34 -12.56 34.67
N LEU A 189 7.28 -11.68 34.30
CA LEU A 189 7.02 -10.24 34.18
C LEU A 189 5.93 -9.92 33.12
N PRO A 190 5.93 -10.48 31.90
CA PRO A 190 4.83 -10.28 30.96
C PRO A 190 3.47 -10.75 31.52
N LYS A 191 3.44 -11.89 32.22
CA LYS A 191 2.23 -12.40 32.87
C LYS A 191 1.74 -11.46 33.98
N LEU A 192 2.67 -10.89 34.75
CA LEU A 192 2.37 -9.90 35.79
C LEU A 192 1.76 -8.63 35.18
N LEU A 193 2.37 -8.08 34.11
CA LEU A 193 1.85 -6.92 33.40
C LEU A 193 0.44 -7.18 32.82
N LEU A 194 0.22 -8.36 32.24
CA LEU A 194 -1.08 -8.78 31.73
C LEU A 194 -2.12 -8.90 32.86
N THR A 195 -1.71 -9.41 34.02
CA THR A 195 -2.55 -9.52 35.22
C THR A 195 -2.88 -8.15 35.78
N TRP A 196 -1.96 -7.19 35.75
CA TRP A 196 -2.21 -5.81 36.15
C TRP A 196 -3.19 -5.10 35.21
N TRP A 197 -3.10 -5.35 33.91
CA TRP A 197 -4.04 -4.84 32.90
C TRP A 197 -5.42 -5.52 32.99
N LYS A 198 -5.45 -6.85 33.20
CA LYS A 198 -6.68 -7.66 33.26
C LYS A 198 -6.63 -8.60 34.47
N PRO A 199 -6.99 -8.12 35.68
CA PRO A 199 -6.96 -8.94 36.89
C PRO A 199 -7.81 -10.22 36.77
N PRO A 200 -7.38 -11.34 37.38
CA PRO A 200 -8.13 -12.59 37.33
C PRO A 200 -9.48 -12.41 38.03
N ARG A 201 -10.52 -13.02 37.46
CA ARG A 201 -11.86 -13.07 38.06
C ARG A 201 -12.03 -14.42 38.71
N SER A 202 -12.52 -14.48 39.94
CA SER A 202 -12.90 -15.76 40.53
C SER A 202 -14.08 -16.34 39.75
N PRO A 203 -14.08 -17.66 39.46
CA PRO A 203 -15.04 -18.26 38.54
C PRO A 203 -16.50 -18.06 38.97
N ASN A 204 -16.75 -17.93 40.28
CA ASN A 204 -18.09 -17.80 40.86
C ASN A 204 -18.47 -16.37 41.23
N SER A 205 -17.63 -15.36 40.95
CA SER A 205 -17.96 -13.98 41.31
C SER A 205 -18.77 -13.31 40.21
N HIS A 206 -19.96 -12.85 40.56
CA HIS A 206 -20.78 -11.96 39.72
C HIS A 206 -20.35 -10.49 39.80
N LYS A 207 -19.39 -10.14 40.67
CA LYS A 207 -18.91 -8.76 40.78
C LYS A 207 -18.13 -8.35 39.53
N SER A 208 -18.19 -7.05 39.21
CA SER A 208 -17.36 -6.45 38.17
C SER A 208 -15.88 -6.77 38.43
N ARG A 209 -15.12 -7.01 37.36
CA ARG A 209 -13.68 -7.24 37.46
C ARG A 209 -13.02 -5.98 38.07
N PRO A 210 -12.09 -6.12 39.03
CA PRO A 210 -11.31 -4.98 39.50
C PRO A 210 -10.64 -4.27 38.32
N GLN A 211 -10.63 -2.95 38.34
CA GLN A 211 -10.04 -2.15 37.27
C GLN A 211 -8.52 -2.38 37.15
N GLY A 212 -7.85 -2.73 38.25
CA GLY A 212 -6.41 -2.93 38.27
C GLY A 212 -5.66 -1.68 37.79
N ALA A 213 -4.59 -1.89 37.02
CA ALA A 213 -3.84 -0.81 36.37
C ALA A 213 -4.27 -0.56 34.92
N ARG A 214 -5.47 -1.03 34.52
CA ARG A 214 -5.93 -1.05 33.12
C ARG A 214 -5.73 0.29 32.39
N ASN A 215 -6.27 1.38 32.94
CA ASN A 215 -6.21 2.70 32.31
C ASN A 215 -4.77 3.20 32.14
N VAL A 216 -3.92 2.99 33.15
CA VAL A 216 -2.52 3.44 33.14
C VAL A 216 -1.72 2.61 32.11
N MET A 217 -1.96 1.30 32.08
CA MET A 217 -1.31 0.39 31.13
C MET A 217 -1.73 0.66 29.68
N GLU A 218 -3.02 0.94 29.42
CA GLU A 218 -3.52 1.29 28.08
C GLU A 218 -2.96 2.63 27.60
N ALA A 219 -2.91 3.65 28.46
CA ALA A 219 -2.32 4.95 28.14
C ALA A 219 -0.81 4.82 27.85
N PHE A 220 -0.08 4.05 28.68
CA PHE A 220 1.33 3.76 28.47
C PHE A 220 1.57 3.00 27.15
N ALA A 221 0.81 1.93 26.90
CA ALA A 221 0.95 1.13 25.68
C ALA A 221 0.68 1.96 24.43
N LYS A 222 -0.35 2.82 24.46
CA LYS A 222 -0.65 3.76 23.37
C LYS A 222 0.56 4.65 23.07
N HIS A 223 1.12 5.30 24.10
CA HIS A 223 2.28 6.18 23.93
C HIS A 223 3.50 5.44 23.34
N VAL A 224 3.79 4.23 23.85
CA VAL A 224 4.90 3.40 23.34
C VAL A 224 4.68 3.00 21.88
N ILE A 225 3.46 2.61 21.50
CA ILE A 225 3.13 2.23 20.12
C ILE A 225 3.23 3.44 19.18
N GLU A 226 2.78 4.61 19.61
CA GLU A 226 2.91 5.86 18.84
C GLU A 226 4.38 6.20 18.56
N ASP A 227 5.24 6.16 19.59
CA ASP A 227 6.67 6.43 19.43
C ASP A 227 7.36 5.43 18.50
N LEU A 228 7.08 4.13 18.66
CA LEU A 228 7.61 3.08 17.79
C LEU A 228 7.15 3.24 16.34
N ALA A 229 5.86 3.51 16.13
CA ALA A 229 5.32 3.76 14.78
C ALA A 229 5.94 5.01 14.17
N HIS A 230 6.16 6.06 14.96
CA HIS A 230 6.79 7.29 14.49
C HIS A 230 8.23 7.06 14.04
N GLU A 231 9.02 6.32 14.83
CA GLU A 231 10.40 5.95 14.54
C GLU A 231 10.49 5.07 13.28
N GLU A 232 9.66 4.02 13.21
CA GLU A 232 9.65 3.08 12.09
C GLU A 232 9.22 3.74 10.76
N LEU A 233 8.21 4.61 10.79
CA LEU A 233 7.85 5.42 9.62
C LEU A 233 8.99 6.36 9.18
N GLY A 234 9.79 6.88 10.11
CA GLY A 234 10.99 7.64 9.79
C GLY A 234 12.04 6.80 9.04
N LYS A 235 12.15 5.51 9.35
CA LYS A 235 13.02 4.57 8.65
C LYS A 235 12.50 4.19 7.25
N ILE A 236 11.18 4.24 7.05
CA ILE A 236 10.51 3.98 5.77
C ILE A 236 10.63 5.16 4.81
N ASP A 237 10.67 6.42 5.30
CA ASP A 237 10.67 7.64 4.47
C ASP A 237 11.60 7.56 3.23
N PRO A 238 12.88 7.13 3.34
CA PRO A 238 13.78 7.07 2.19
C PRO A 238 13.34 6.07 1.09
N LEU A 239 12.53 5.06 1.42
CA LEU A 239 12.04 4.07 0.44
C LEU A 239 10.92 4.65 -0.43
N LEU A 240 10.08 5.49 0.17
CA LEU A 240 8.89 6.08 -0.45
C LEU A 240 9.11 7.49 -1.00
N ARG A 241 10.26 8.09 -0.70
CA ARG A 241 10.62 9.41 -1.21
C ARG A 241 10.90 9.35 -2.70
N ALA A 242 10.25 10.23 -3.46
CA ALA A 242 10.57 10.44 -4.86
C ALA A 242 11.97 11.04 -5.03
N SER A 243 12.71 10.62 -6.06
CA SER A 243 14.05 11.12 -6.36
C SER A 243 14.06 12.57 -6.90
N GLY A 244 12.90 13.09 -7.32
CA GLY A 244 12.71 14.44 -7.81
C GLY A 244 11.23 14.76 -8.07
N ASP A 245 10.95 16.03 -8.38
CA ASP A 245 9.60 16.54 -8.63
C ASP A 245 9.00 15.97 -9.93
N ASP A 246 9.84 15.85 -10.97
CA ASP A 246 9.45 15.33 -12.28
C ASP A 246 9.45 13.80 -12.30
N LEU A 247 8.47 13.21 -12.97
CA LEU A 247 8.28 11.77 -13.04
C LEU A 247 9.01 11.24 -14.26
N SER A 248 10.09 10.48 -14.05
CA SER A 248 10.80 9.86 -15.16
C SER A 248 10.22 8.49 -15.53
N LYS A 249 10.46 8.06 -16.78
CA LYS A 249 10.20 6.69 -17.27
C LYS A 249 10.86 5.62 -16.37
N ASP A 250 12.05 5.94 -15.89
CA ASP A 250 12.82 5.09 -14.99
C ASP A 250 12.14 4.91 -13.63
N ASP A 251 11.56 5.97 -13.07
CA ASP A 251 10.86 5.90 -11.77
C ASP A 251 9.66 4.96 -11.83
N LEU A 252 8.93 4.97 -12.95
CA LEU A 252 7.77 4.11 -13.18
C LEU A 252 8.15 2.64 -13.35
N THR A 253 9.28 2.36 -14.00
CA THR A 253 9.68 1.00 -14.37
C THR A 253 10.56 0.32 -13.33
N LYS A 254 11.31 1.08 -12.53
CA LYS A 254 12.21 0.54 -11.48
C LYS A 254 11.46 0.12 -10.21
N LEU A 255 10.22 0.55 -10.01
CA LEU A 255 9.47 0.27 -8.80
C LEU A 255 8.95 -1.18 -8.80
N ASN A 256 9.55 -2.02 -7.97
CA ASN A 256 9.06 -3.37 -7.69
C ASN A 256 8.35 -3.40 -6.32
N LEU A 257 7.05 -3.73 -6.31
CA LEU A 257 6.22 -3.71 -5.10
C LEU A 257 6.55 -4.83 -4.11
N ASP A 258 7.11 -5.95 -4.55
CA ASP A 258 7.48 -7.06 -3.67
C ASP A 258 8.79 -6.75 -2.92
N ASN A 259 9.75 -6.14 -3.62
CA ASN A 259 10.97 -5.64 -3.00
C ASN A 259 10.65 -4.53 -1.99
N LEU A 260 9.79 -3.58 -2.37
CA LEU A 260 9.35 -2.52 -1.47
C LEU A 260 8.63 -3.06 -0.23
N GLU A 261 7.78 -4.08 -0.40
CA GLU A 261 7.14 -4.78 0.72
C GLU A 261 8.17 -5.38 1.69
N SER A 262 9.14 -6.12 1.15
CA SER A 262 10.21 -6.73 1.94
C SER A 262 11.02 -5.69 2.72
N ASP A 263 11.40 -4.60 2.06
CA ASP A 263 12.16 -3.51 2.66
C ASP A 263 11.37 -2.78 3.75
N MET A 264 10.07 -2.53 3.54
CA MET A 264 9.19 -1.94 4.55
C MET A 264 9.04 -2.84 5.77
N ARG A 265 8.81 -4.14 5.57
CA ARG A 265 8.69 -5.12 6.66
C ARG A 265 9.99 -5.20 7.46
N MET A 266 11.15 -5.10 6.81
CA MET A 266 12.46 -5.09 7.46
C MET A 266 12.69 -3.83 8.30
N ARG A 267 12.28 -2.65 7.80
CA ARG A 267 12.53 -1.36 8.47
C ARG A 267 11.49 -1.01 9.53
N ALA A 268 10.29 -1.54 9.41
CA ALA A 268 9.15 -1.27 10.29
C ALA A 268 8.43 -2.55 10.76
N PRO A 269 9.14 -3.51 11.38
CA PRO A 269 8.57 -4.81 11.73
C PRO A 269 7.38 -4.72 12.70
N THR A 270 7.40 -3.75 13.62
CA THR A 270 6.37 -3.63 14.66
C THR A 270 5.07 -3.04 14.09
N LEU A 271 5.17 -1.92 13.39
CA LEU A 271 4.07 -1.30 12.66
C LEU A 271 3.50 -2.25 11.60
N TRP A 272 4.38 -2.92 10.86
CA TRP A 272 3.96 -3.92 9.87
C TRP A 272 3.15 -5.03 10.53
N SER A 273 3.68 -5.68 11.57
CA SER A 273 2.97 -6.76 12.26
C SER A 273 1.67 -6.28 12.89
N LEU A 274 1.63 -5.06 13.44
CA LEU A 274 0.42 -4.47 14.01
C LEU A 274 -0.66 -4.33 12.95
N LEU A 275 -0.36 -3.66 11.83
CA LEU A 275 -1.31 -3.46 10.74
C LEU A 275 -1.72 -4.78 10.09
N GLU A 276 -0.78 -5.71 9.92
CA GLU A 276 -1.06 -7.04 9.37
C GLU A 276 -2.02 -7.82 10.26
N ASN A 277 -1.85 -7.75 11.58
CA ASN A 277 -2.75 -8.39 12.53
C ASN A 277 -4.13 -7.72 12.56
N LEU A 278 -4.20 -6.41 12.40
CA LEU A 278 -5.47 -5.67 12.27
C LEU A 278 -6.20 -5.97 10.95
N CYS A 279 -5.48 -6.31 9.89
CA CYS A 279 -6.07 -6.65 8.58
C CYS A 279 -6.51 -8.12 8.46
N LYS A 280 -6.10 -9.00 9.37
CA LYS A 280 -6.46 -10.42 9.35
C LYS A 280 -7.88 -10.62 9.89
N PRO A 281 -8.81 -11.21 9.11
CA PRO A 281 -10.09 -11.64 9.66
C PRO A 281 -9.84 -12.68 10.75
N LEU A 282 -10.60 -12.63 11.85
CA LEU A 282 -10.49 -13.58 12.97
C LEU A 282 -10.61 -15.05 12.55
N GLN A 283 -11.25 -15.34 11.40
CA GLN A 283 -11.59 -16.69 10.95
C GLN A 283 -10.90 -17.16 9.65
N GLN A 284 -9.98 -16.40 9.05
CA GLN A 284 -9.39 -16.79 7.74
C GLN A 284 -7.86 -16.77 7.74
N SER A 285 -7.24 -17.96 7.89
CA SER A 285 -5.79 -18.16 7.82
C SER A 285 -5.23 -18.31 6.39
N LYS A 286 -6.10 -18.47 5.37
CA LYS A 286 -5.68 -18.80 4.00
C LYS A 286 -5.43 -17.60 3.08
N VAL A 287 -5.78 -16.36 3.46
CA VAL A 287 -5.68 -15.17 2.59
C VAL A 287 -4.47 -14.28 2.97
N LYS A 288 -3.26 -14.82 2.89
CA LYS A 288 -2.03 -14.08 3.30
C LYS A 288 -1.60 -12.99 2.30
N ALA A 289 -1.70 -13.24 1.00
CA ALA A 289 -1.14 -12.34 -0.03
C ALA A 289 -1.85 -10.97 -0.11
N ILE A 290 -3.18 -10.96 0.04
CA ILE A 290 -3.99 -9.73 -0.08
C ILE A 290 -3.74 -8.79 1.11
N ALA A 291 -3.52 -9.34 2.31
CA ALA A 291 -3.25 -8.55 3.51
C ALA A 291 -1.97 -7.72 3.37
N SER A 292 -0.90 -8.30 2.82
CA SER A 292 0.39 -7.59 2.67
C SER A 292 0.30 -6.35 1.79
N LYS A 293 -0.41 -6.44 0.64
CA LYS A 293 -0.59 -5.27 -0.24
C LYS A 293 -1.46 -4.19 0.40
N ARG A 294 -2.46 -4.56 1.20
CA ARG A 294 -3.25 -3.60 2.00
C ARG A 294 -2.38 -2.87 3.02
N VAL A 295 -1.54 -3.60 3.75
CA VAL A 295 -0.60 -3.01 4.73
C VAL A 295 0.37 -2.05 4.05
N LEU A 296 0.96 -2.45 2.91
CA LEU A 296 1.84 -1.58 2.11
C LEU A 296 1.12 -0.28 1.71
N SER A 297 -0.11 -0.37 1.21
CA SER A 297 -0.91 0.81 0.84
C SER A 297 -1.18 1.72 2.05
N ILE A 298 -1.60 1.16 3.19
CA ILE A 298 -1.84 1.93 4.43
C ILE A 298 -0.58 2.66 4.88
N ILE A 299 0.57 1.97 4.93
CA ILE A 299 1.85 2.58 5.31
C ILE A 299 2.23 3.69 4.32
N SER A 300 1.98 3.50 3.02
CA SER A 300 2.24 4.53 2.01
C SER A 300 1.38 5.76 2.21
N MET A 301 0.09 5.60 2.55
CA MET A 301 -0.82 6.71 2.84
C MET A 301 -0.37 7.46 4.09
N LEU A 302 -0.05 6.74 5.17
CA LEU A 302 0.46 7.35 6.42
C LEU A 302 1.75 8.13 6.18
N SER A 303 2.67 7.58 5.38
CA SER A 303 3.93 8.24 5.03
C SER A 303 3.71 9.48 4.17
N TYR A 304 2.80 9.41 3.21
CA TYR A 304 2.42 10.53 2.35
C TYR A 304 1.76 11.67 3.13
N THR A 305 0.85 11.36 4.05
CA THR A 305 0.21 12.35 4.94
C THR A 305 1.22 13.04 5.86
N ARG A 306 2.27 12.31 6.28
CA ARG A 306 3.38 12.90 7.07
C ARG A 306 4.30 13.77 6.24
N SER A 307 4.49 13.44 4.97
CA SER A 307 5.43 14.11 4.07
C SER A 307 4.96 13.92 2.63
N HIS A 308 4.57 15.02 1.96
CA HIS A 308 4.15 14.98 0.56
C HIS A 308 5.26 14.50 -0.40
N PHE A 309 6.52 14.46 0.06
CA PHE A 309 7.64 13.89 -0.70
C PHE A 309 7.65 12.36 -0.69
N CYS A 310 6.97 11.71 0.28
CA CYS A 310 6.82 10.27 0.37
C CYS A 310 5.65 9.78 -0.50
N ASN A 311 5.70 10.11 -1.78
CA ASN A 311 4.60 9.94 -2.72
C ASN A 311 4.88 8.92 -3.82
N ARG A 312 5.95 8.11 -3.70
CA ARG A 312 6.38 7.20 -4.78
C ARG A 312 5.29 6.23 -5.23
N ILE A 313 4.52 5.66 -4.29
CA ILE A 313 3.38 4.78 -4.62
C ILE A 313 2.23 5.60 -5.23
N GLN A 314 1.90 6.76 -4.66
CA GLN A 314 0.84 7.64 -5.14
C GLN A 314 1.08 8.11 -6.57
N ARG A 315 2.34 8.39 -6.95
CA ARG A 315 2.75 8.73 -8.32
C ARG A 315 2.45 7.59 -9.29
N LEU A 316 2.86 6.36 -8.95
CA LEU A 316 2.59 5.17 -9.76
C LEU A 316 1.08 4.93 -9.91
N LEU A 317 0.33 4.97 -8.80
CA LEU A 317 -1.12 4.78 -8.81
C LEU A 317 -1.85 5.87 -9.59
N GLY A 318 -1.41 7.13 -9.49
CA GLY A 318 -2.01 8.23 -10.24
C GLY A 318 -1.90 8.06 -11.75
N ILE A 319 -0.73 7.65 -12.24
CA ILE A 319 -0.56 7.31 -13.67
C ILE A 319 -1.42 6.11 -14.06
N TYR A 320 -1.42 5.05 -13.26
CA TYR A 320 -2.26 3.88 -13.51
C TYR A 320 -3.75 4.25 -13.62
N PHE A 321 -4.28 5.02 -12.66
CA PHE A 321 -5.68 5.41 -12.65
C PHE A 321 -6.05 6.32 -13.82
N LYS A 322 -5.16 7.22 -14.24
CA LYS A 322 -5.36 8.06 -15.42
C LYS A 322 -5.61 7.20 -16.66
N PHE A 323 -4.78 6.19 -16.89
CA PHE A 323 -4.91 5.30 -18.03
C PHE A 323 -6.04 4.27 -17.89
N LYS A 324 -6.53 4.03 -16.67
CA LYS A 324 -7.79 3.30 -16.42
C LYS A 324 -9.04 4.16 -16.58
N GLY A 325 -8.91 5.41 -17.02
CA GLY A 325 -10.04 6.29 -17.32
C GLY A 325 -10.67 6.94 -16.09
N LEU A 326 -9.94 7.03 -14.97
CA LEU A 326 -10.44 7.74 -13.80
C LEU A 326 -10.64 9.22 -14.13
N THR A 327 -11.81 9.75 -13.77
CA THR A 327 -12.14 11.17 -14.00
C THR A 327 -11.24 12.08 -13.14
N ALA A 328 -11.12 13.36 -13.51
CA ALA A 328 -10.37 14.33 -12.72
C ALA A 328 -10.91 14.42 -11.28
N LYS A 329 -12.24 14.48 -11.11
CA LYS A 329 -12.89 14.45 -9.79
C LYS A 329 -12.57 13.19 -9.02
N GLY A 330 -12.54 12.02 -9.68
CA GLY A 330 -12.12 10.77 -9.04
C GLY A 330 -10.66 10.80 -8.58
N CYS A 331 -9.75 11.35 -9.39
CA CYS A 331 -8.35 11.55 -9.00
C CYS A 331 -8.23 12.48 -7.79
N ASP A 332 -8.98 13.58 -7.76
CA ASP A 332 -8.95 14.54 -6.65
C ASP A 332 -9.53 13.95 -5.36
N THR A 333 -10.59 13.13 -5.45
CA THR A 333 -11.10 12.36 -4.30
C THR A 333 -10.04 11.38 -3.78
N LEU A 334 -9.40 10.60 -4.66
CA LEU A 334 -8.34 9.66 -4.24
C LEU A 334 -7.10 10.39 -3.71
N HIS A 335 -6.82 11.59 -4.20
CA HIS A 335 -5.76 12.44 -3.72
C HIS A 335 -6.04 12.96 -2.31
N ALA A 336 -7.26 13.41 -2.03
CA ALA A 336 -7.69 13.79 -0.68
C ALA A 336 -7.59 12.62 0.32
N LEU A 337 -7.80 11.39 -0.15
CA LEU A 337 -7.59 10.18 0.66
C LEU A 337 -6.10 9.78 0.80
N GLY A 338 -5.18 10.42 0.08
CA GLY A 338 -3.75 10.08 0.09
C GLY A 338 -3.39 8.82 -0.70
N ILE A 339 -4.28 8.34 -1.58
CA ILE A 339 -4.08 7.14 -2.41
C ILE A 339 -3.37 7.48 -3.73
N SER A 340 -3.63 8.67 -4.27
CA SER A 340 -3.13 9.10 -5.58
C SER A 340 -2.59 10.53 -5.55
N MET A 341 -1.88 10.91 -6.59
CA MET A 341 -1.59 12.32 -6.90
C MET A 341 -2.83 13.03 -7.46
N SER A 342 -2.84 14.37 -7.43
CA SER A 342 -3.93 15.19 -7.98
C SER A 342 -4.06 15.08 -9.50
N ALA A 343 -5.26 15.36 -10.03
CA ALA A 343 -5.51 15.30 -11.47
C ALA A 343 -4.57 16.20 -12.28
N LYS A 344 -4.27 17.39 -11.74
CA LYS A 344 -3.33 18.36 -12.33
C LYS A 344 -1.92 17.79 -12.39
N TRP A 345 -1.42 17.24 -11.28
CA TRP A 345 -0.08 16.65 -11.24
C TRP A 345 0.07 15.50 -12.23
N ILE A 346 -0.94 14.62 -12.29
CA ILE A 346 -0.99 13.48 -13.21
C ILE A 346 -0.92 13.95 -14.66
N THR A 347 -1.73 14.94 -15.04
CA THR A 347 -1.78 15.43 -16.42
C THR A 347 -0.46 16.06 -16.86
N ASN A 348 0.14 16.90 -16.01
CA ASN A 348 1.45 17.50 -16.27
C ASN A 348 2.55 16.43 -16.40
N SER A 349 2.49 15.38 -15.57
CA SER A 349 3.46 14.29 -15.60
C SER A 349 3.35 13.48 -16.89
N VAL A 350 2.13 13.18 -17.35
CA VAL A 350 1.90 12.50 -18.63
C VAL A 350 2.39 13.35 -19.81
N GLU A 351 2.14 14.66 -19.79
CA GLU A 351 2.63 15.57 -20.83
C GLU A 351 4.17 15.63 -20.86
N THR A 352 4.81 15.64 -19.70
CA THR A 352 6.27 15.61 -19.56
C THR A 352 6.85 14.31 -20.12
N ILE A 353 6.32 13.16 -19.70
CA ILE A 353 6.75 11.84 -20.18
C ILE A 353 6.53 11.72 -21.70
N SER A 354 5.39 12.21 -22.21
CA SER A 354 5.09 12.22 -23.64
C SER A 354 6.09 13.08 -24.42
N SER A 355 6.41 14.26 -23.91
CA SER A 355 7.39 15.17 -24.51
C SER A 355 8.80 14.57 -24.52
N GLU A 356 9.21 13.91 -23.45
CA GLU A 356 10.49 13.18 -23.37
C GLU A 356 10.54 12.01 -24.35
N ALA A 357 9.47 11.21 -24.42
CA ALA A 357 9.37 10.09 -25.37
C ALA A 357 9.43 10.58 -26.83
N MET A 358 8.80 11.71 -27.14
CA MET A 358 8.87 12.29 -28.49
C MET A 358 10.27 12.82 -28.82
N LYS A 359 10.99 13.39 -27.84
CA LYS A 359 12.40 13.76 -28.02
C LYS A 359 13.27 12.52 -28.29
N GLU A 360 13.06 11.44 -27.55
CA GLU A 360 13.74 10.14 -27.78
C GLU A 360 13.49 9.64 -29.21
N VAL A 361 12.23 9.68 -29.68
CA VAL A 361 11.88 9.29 -31.05
C VAL A 361 12.54 10.19 -32.10
N GLN A 362 12.56 11.51 -31.91
CA GLN A 362 13.23 12.45 -32.82
C GLN A 362 14.72 12.15 -32.93
N GLU A 363 15.40 11.92 -31.80
CA GLU A 363 16.80 11.54 -31.77
C GLU A 363 17.05 10.21 -32.51
N LEU A 364 16.19 9.22 -32.33
CA LEU A 364 16.27 7.94 -33.03
C LEU A 364 16.10 8.08 -34.55
N ILE A 365 15.19 8.95 -35.01
CA ILE A 365 14.99 9.25 -36.44
C ILE A 365 16.24 9.89 -37.06
N HIS A 366 16.95 10.73 -36.31
CA HIS A 366 18.17 11.39 -36.81
C HIS A 366 19.39 10.47 -36.83
N THR A 367 19.44 9.48 -35.93
CA THR A 367 20.62 8.63 -35.71
C THR A 367 20.54 7.27 -36.40
N HIS A 368 19.34 6.79 -36.72
CA HIS A 368 19.12 5.45 -37.28
C HIS A 368 18.20 5.50 -38.49
N ALA A 369 18.28 4.49 -39.36
CA ALA A 369 17.28 4.33 -40.41
C ALA A 369 15.90 4.05 -39.77
N SER A 370 14.96 4.93 -40.06
CA SER A 370 13.60 4.86 -39.53
C SER A 370 12.55 4.92 -40.64
N PHE A 371 11.46 4.19 -40.48
CA PHE A 371 10.26 4.28 -41.32
C PHE A 371 9.07 4.72 -40.48
N LEU A 372 8.24 5.61 -41.02
CA LEU A 372 7.03 6.11 -40.39
C LEU A 372 5.82 5.50 -41.09
N SER A 373 5.00 4.77 -40.34
CA SER A 373 3.63 4.43 -40.76
C SER A 373 2.67 5.38 -40.06
N TYR A 374 1.68 5.92 -40.76
CA TYR A 374 0.63 6.73 -40.15
C TYR A 374 -0.74 6.28 -40.64
N ASP A 375 -1.73 6.42 -39.78
CA ASP A 375 -3.13 6.11 -40.06
C ASP A 375 -4.04 7.20 -39.50
N ASN A 376 -5.17 7.43 -40.15
CA ASN A 376 -6.19 8.36 -39.68
C ASN A 376 -7.09 7.64 -38.68
N VAL A 377 -7.02 8.06 -37.42
CA VAL A 377 -7.82 7.51 -36.33
C VAL A 377 -9.03 8.37 -36.11
N TYR A 378 -10.21 7.81 -36.33
CA TYR A 378 -11.47 8.43 -35.95
C TYR A 378 -11.80 8.06 -34.49
N MET A 379 -11.68 9.04 -33.60
CA MET A 379 -11.99 8.86 -32.18
C MET A 379 -13.42 9.37 -31.91
N THR A 380 -14.30 8.44 -31.57
CA THR A 380 -15.65 8.75 -31.11
C THR A 380 -15.63 8.91 -29.59
N PHE A 381 -15.85 10.12 -29.10
CA PHE A 381 -15.98 10.35 -27.67
C PHE A 381 -17.41 10.03 -27.22
N ARG A 382 -17.56 9.09 -26.28
CA ARG A 382 -18.86 8.77 -25.70
C ARG A 382 -19.36 9.97 -24.89
N ILE A 383 -20.60 10.36 -25.14
CA ILE A 383 -21.27 11.37 -24.33
C ILE A 383 -21.72 10.72 -23.03
N PHE A 384 -21.14 11.16 -21.91
CA PHE A 384 -21.49 10.66 -20.58
C PHE A 384 -22.82 11.21 -20.04
N SER A 385 -23.33 12.31 -20.62
CA SER A 385 -24.60 12.93 -20.22
C SER A 385 -25.35 13.43 -21.45
N GLN A 386 -26.50 12.85 -21.74
CA GLN A 386 -27.35 13.26 -22.87
C GLN A 386 -27.97 14.63 -22.53
N ARG A 387 -27.31 15.71 -22.96
CA ARG A 387 -27.86 17.07 -22.91
C ARG A 387 -28.29 17.44 -24.33
N LEU A 388 -29.38 18.20 -24.47
CA LEU A 388 -29.94 18.59 -25.78
C LEU A 388 -28.91 19.26 -26.71
N GLU A 389 -27.88 19.90 -26.15
CA GLU A 389 -26.81 20.58 -26.90
C GLU A 389 -25.56 19.74 -27.11
N LYS A 390 -25.46 18.58 -26.44
CA LYS A 390 -24.24 17.74 -26.47
C LYS A 390 -24.39 16.69 -27.56
N ASN A 391 -24.18 17.10 -28.81
CA ASN A 391 -24.05 16.20 -29.94
C ASN A 391 -22.72 15.42 -29.87
N GLY A 392 -22.72 14.17 -30.36
CA GLY A 392 -21.52 13.33 -30.33
C GLY A 392 -20.42 14.00 -31.15
N HIS A 393 -19.33 14.41 -30.50
CA HIS A 393 -18.20 14.96 -31.22
C HIS A 393 -17.30 13.82 -31.69
N GLN A 394 -17.16 13.70 -33.01
CA GLN A 394 -16.16 12.86 -33.64
C GLN A 394 -14.92 13.72 -33.89
N THR A 395 -13.77 13.29 -33.38
CA THR A 395 -12.50 13.94 -33.68
C THR A 395 -11.70 13.02 -34.59
N ALA A 396 -11.28 13.55 -35.75
CA ALA A 396 -10.29 12.90 -36.57
C ALA A 396 -8.90 13.24 -36.01
N GLY A 397 -8.09 12.21 -35.78
CA GLY A 397 -6.68 12.33 -35.44
C GLY A 397 -5.82 11.52 -36.42
N THR A 398 -4.51 11.72 -36.35
CA THR A 398 -3.55 10.87 -37.07
C THR A 398 -2.68 10.20 -36.03
N ALA A 399 -2.65 8.87 -36.03
CA ALA A 399 -1.69 8.10 -35.23
C ALA A 399 -0.52 7.72 -36.12
N ALA A 400 0.71 7.88 -35.62
CA ALA A 400 1.89 7.50 -36.37
C ALA A 400 2.81 6.61 -35.53
N THR A 401 3.33 5.56 -36.15
CA THR A 401 4.25 4.58 -35.57
C THR A 401 5.58 4.69 -36.29
N VAL A 402 6.66 4.92 -35.52
CA VAL A 402 8.03 4.97 -36.04
C VAL A 402 8.69 3.61 -35.81
N TYR A 403 9.12 2.98 -36.90
CA TYR A 403 9.91 1.74 -36.87
C TYR A 403 11.38 2.12 -37.03
N VAL A 404 12.20 1.82 -36.03
CA VAL A 404 13.63 2.15 -36.02
C VAL A 404 14.45 0.88 -36.21
N LYS A 405 15.28 0.82 -37.25
CA LYS A 405 16.20 -0.29 -37.50
C LYS A 405 17.64 0.12 -37.14
N LYS A 406 18.08 -0.31 -35.95
CA LYS A 406 19.36 0.15 -35.37
C LYS A 406 20.60 -0.28 -36.17
N ASP A 407 20.55 -1.45 -36.80
CA ASP A 407 21.69 -2.00 -37.55
C ASP A 407 21.72 -1.60 -39.04
N ALA A 408 20.73 -0.84 -39.50
CA ALA A 408 20.69 -0.42 -40.90
C ALA A 408 21.57 0.82 -41.13
N PRO A 409 22.28 0.89 -42.27
CA PRO A 409 23.02 2.09 -42.62
C PRO A 409 22.07 3.29 -42.75
N LEU A 410 22.56 4.46 -42.33
CA LEU A 410 21.84 5.71 -42.54
C LEU A 410 21.55 5.89 -44.03
N LEU A 411 20.28 6.19 -44.32
CA LEU A 411 19.83 6.48 -45.67
C LEU A 411 20.46 7.79 -46.13
N ASP A 412 20.95 7.82 -47.37
CA ASP A 412 21.51 9.05 -47.96
C ASP A 412 20.43 10.15 -48.01
N ALA A 413 20.84 11.40 -47.78
CA ALA A 413 19.94 12.55 -47.74
C ALA A 413 19.19 12.76 -49.06
N THR A 414 19.70 12.23 -50.18
CA THR A 414 19.04 12.29 -51.49
C THR A 414 17.89 11.30 -51.65
N ILE A 415 17.78 10.27 -50.80
CA ILE A 415 16.79 9.19 -50.98
C ILE A 415 15.36 9.70 -50.98
N ASN A 416 15.00 10.64 -50.10
CA ASN A 416 13.66 11.23 -50.09
C ASN A 416 13.37 11.98 -51.39
N ARG A 417 14.35 12.73 -51.92
CA ARG A 417 14.19 13.45 -53.19
C ARG A 417 14.08 12.48 -54.37
N ASN A 418 14.86 11.40 -54.36
CA ASN A 418 14.79 10.35 -55.36
C ASN A 418 13.44 9.63 -55.31
N LEU A 419 12.94 9.33 -54.10
CA LEU A 419 11.65 8.69 -53.89
C LEU A 419 10.48 9.59 -54.32
N GLN A 420 10.56 10.90 -54.05
CA GLN A 420 9.59 11.88 -54.56
C GLN A 420 9.62 11.97 -56.09
N HIS A 421 10.81 11.95 -56.71
CA HIS A 421 10.94 11.94 -58.16
C HIS A 421 10.36 10.66 -58.77
N LEU A 422 10.63 9.49 -58.17
CA LEU A 422 10.08 8.21 -58.59
C LEU A 422 8.56 8.17 -58.43
N ARG A 423 8.01 8.71 -57.34
CA ARG A 423 6.55 8.84 -57.16
C ARG A 423 5.93 9.74 -58.23
N ARG A 424 6.54 10.89 -58.52
CA ARG A 424 6.06 11.79 -59.59
C ARG A 424 6.08 11.09 -60.95
N ALA A 425 7.17 10.41 -61.28
CA ALA A 425 7.27 9.64 -62.51
C ALA A 425 6.20 8.53 -62.57
N GLY A 426 5.96 7.81 -61.46
CA GLY A 426 4.92 6.78 -61.39
C GLY A 426 3.48 7.33 -61.40
N MET A 427 3.26 8.60 -61.06
CA MET A 427 1.96 9.26 -61.27
C MET A 427 1.72 9.58 -62.75
N GLU A 428 2.77 9.84 -63.51
CA GLU A 428 2.70 10.05 -64.96
C GLU A 428 2.61 8.71 -65.72
N ASP A 429 3.28 7.69 -65.20
CA ASP A 429 3.32 6.31 -65.72
C ASP A 429 2.64 5.35 -64.72
N THR A 430 1.31 5.42 -64.64
CA THR A 430 0.53 4.64 -63.69
C THR A 430 0.65 3.15 -63.98
N ILE A 431 1.00 2.35 -62.95
CA ILE A 431 1.00 0.88 -63.03
C ILE A 431 -0.34 0.39 -63.59
N THR A 432 -0.28 -0.33 -64.71
CA THR A 432 -1.44 -0.97 -65.30
C THR A 432 -1.68 -2.34 -64.67
N SER A 433 -2.87 -2.89 -64.89
CA SER A 433 -3.18 -4.25 -64.41
C SER A 433 -2.26 -5.32 -65.01
N LEU A 434 -1.72 -5.10 -66.22
CA LEU A 434 -0.76 -6.00 -66.85
C LEU A 434 0.59 -5.96 -66.13
N ASP A 435 1.06 -4.77 -65.72
CA ASP A 435 2.31 -4.61 -64.99
C ASP A 435 2.26 -5.30 -63.62
N VAL A 436 1.10 -5.27 -62.94
CA VAL A 436 0.92 -5.99 -61.68
C VAL A 436 1.06 -7.50 -61.86
N VAL A 437 0.47 -8.06 -62.93
CA VAL A 437 0.58 -9.50 -63.23
C VAL A 437 2.04 -9.85 -63.57
N GLU A 438 2.71 -9.04 -64.38
CA GLU A 438 4.11 -9.27 -64.75
C GLU A 438 5.05 -9.17 -63.53
N LEU A 439 4.82 -8.21 -62.63
CA LEU A 439 5.57 -8.09 -61.38
C LEU A 439 5.33 -9.31 -60.46
N ALA A 440 4.09 -9.80 -60.37
CA ALA A 440 3.77 -10.99 -59.61
C ALA A 440 4.49 -12.22 -60.17
N GLU A 441 4.47 -12.42 -61.49
CA GLU A 441 5.17 -13.53 -62.16
C GLU A 441 6.69 -13.45 -61.97
N LYS A 442 7.29 -12.26 -62.13
CA LYS A 442 8.74 -12.06 -61.89
C LYS A 442 9.14 -12.37 -60.45
N SER A 443 8.37 -11.88 -59.48
CA SER A 443 8.67 -12.11 -58.06
C SER A 443 8.58 -13.60 -57.68
N ALA A 444 7.64 -14.34 -58.29
CA ALA A 444 7.50 -15.78 -58.08
C ALA A 444 8.69 -16.58 -58.63
N VAL A 445 9.26 -16.15 -59.77
CA VAL A 445 10.45 -16.78 -60.36
C VAL A 445 11.68 -16.56 -59.48
N GLU A 446 11.91 -15.34 -58.98
CA GLU A 446 13.07 -15.04 -58.12
C GLU A 446 13.05 -15.79 -56.78
N HIS A 447 11.86 -16.00 -56.19
CA HIS A 447 11.72 -16.71 -54.91
C HIS A 447 11.74 -18.24 -55.05
N SER A 448 11.53 -18.78 -56.26
CA SER A 448 11.59 -20.22 -56.51
C SER A 448 13.00 -20.82 -56.36
N GLY A 449 14.03 -19.97 -56.30
CA GLY A 449 15.44 -20.39 -56.12
C GLY A 449 15.92 -20.54 -54.67
N GLY A 450 15.12 -20.19 -53.65
CA GLY A 450 15.60 -20.17 -52.26
C GLY A 450 14.50 -20.30 -51.21
N CYS A 451 14.38 -21.51 -50.66
CA CYS A 451 13.62 -21.86 -49.44
C CYS A 451 12.09 -22.07 -49.60
N PRO A 452 11.59 -23.33 -49.61
CA PRO A 452 10.18 -23.66 -49.88
C PRO A 452 9.17 -23.31 -48.77
N LEU A 453 9.59 -22.71 -47.66
CA LEU A 453 8.71 -22.40 -46.51
C LEU A 453 7.94 -21.08 -46.63
N TRP A 454 8.31 -20.18 -47.55
CA TRP A 454 7.65 -18.87 -47.70
C TRP A 454 6.58 -18.82 -48.81
N GLY A 455 6.53 -19.82 -49.70
CA GLY A 455 5.63 -19.80 -50.88
C GLY A 455 4.13 -19.92 -50.58
N ALA A 456 3.76 -20.55 -49.45
CA ALA A 456 2.36 -20.77 -49.09
C ALA A 456 1.67 -19.52 -48.48
N HIS A 457 2.43 -18.65 -47.80
CA HIS A 457 1.88 -17.40 -47.24
C HIS A 457 1.71 -16.29 -48.29
N TYR A 458 2.58 -16.26 -49.32
CA TYR A 458 2.53 -15.23 -50.36
C TYR A 458 1.31 -15.35 -51.28
N THR A 459 0.90 -16.58 -51.61
CA THR A 459 -0.30 -16.83 -52.43
C THR A 459 -1.58 -16.39 -51.71
N GLN A 460 -1.62 -16.51 -50.38
CA GLN A 460 -2.75 -16.06 -49.57
C GLN A 460 -2.83 -14.52 -49.48
N CYS A 461 -1.70 -13.82 -49.37
CA CYS A 461 -1.65 -12.34 -49.42
C CYS A 461 -1.98 -11.78 -50.81
N ALA A 462 -1.53 -12.41 -51.90
CA ALA A 462 -1.86 -12.00 -53.27
C ALA A 462 -3.37 -12.12 -53.57
N HIS A 463 -4.02 -13.17 -53.05
CA HIS A 463 -5.48 -13.30 -53.15
C HIS A 463 -6.22 -12.21 -52.37
N ILE A 464 -5.74 -11.81 -51.20
CA ILE A 464 -6.33 -10.73 -50.39
C ILE A 464 -6.17 -9.35 -51.07
N LEU A 465 -4.99 -9.06 -51.63
CA LEU A 465 -4.74 -7.83 -52.40
C LEU A 465 -5.59 -7.77 -53.67
N THR A 466 -5.73 -8.88 -54.39
CA THR A 466 -6.58 -8.95 -55.59
C THR A 466 -8.07 -8.78 -55.25
N TRP A 467 -8.50 -9.25 -54.07
CA TRP A 467 -9.87 -9.07 -53.56
C TRP A 467 -10.13 -7.62 -53.11
N LEU A 468 -9.16 -6.96 -52.47
CA LEU A 468 -9.24 -5.55 -52.07
C LEU A 468 -9.32 -4.60 -53.29
N VAL A 469 -8.53 -4.85 -54.33
CA VAL A 469 -8.51 -4.03 -55.55
C VAL A 469 -9.80 -4.19 -56.38
N ARG A 470 -10.45 -5.36 -56.35
CA ARG A 470 -11.72 -5.59 -57.07
C ARG A 470 -12.98 -5.22 -56.29
N GLY A 471 -12.91 -5.17 -54.96
CA GLY A 471 -14.09 -5.01 -54.09
C GLY A 471 -14.43 -3.57 -53.69
N ARG A 472 -13.45 -2.67 -53.65
CA ARG A 472 -13.66 -1.24 -53.34
C ARG A 472 -12.66 -0.43 -54.15
N GLY A 473 -13.12 0.57 -54.90
CA GLY A 473 -12.25 1.51 -55.62
C GLY A 473 -11.38 2.31 -54.65
N LEU A 474 -10.30 1.69 -54.19
CA LEU A 474 -9.25 2.28 -53.37
C LEU A 474 -8.23 2.90 -54.32
N TYR A 475 -8.19 4.23 -54.35
CA TYR A 475 -7.01 4.95 -54.79
C TYR A 475 -5.93 4.75 -53.72
N ILE A 476 -4.80 4.17 -54.11
CA ILE A 476 -3.58 4.14 -53.30
C ILE A 476 -2.87 5.46 -53.61
N GLU A 477 -2.81 6.37 -52.62
CA GLU A 477 -1.92 7.55 -52.63
C GLU A 477 -0.57 7.24 -51.96
#